data_AF-A0A6M4WUN9-F1
#
_entry.id   AF-A0A6M4WUN9-F1
#
_cell.length_a   1.000
_cell.length_b   1.000
_cell.length_c   1.000
_cell.angle_alpha   90.00
_cell.angle_beta   90.00
_cell.angle_gamma   90.00
#
_symmetry.space_group_name_H-M   'P 1'
#
loop_
_entity.id
_entity.type
_entity.pdbx_description
1 polymer ?
#
loop_
_entity_poly.entity_id
_entity_poly.type
_entity_poly.pdbx_seq_one_letter_code
_entity_poly.pdbx_strand_id
1 'polypeptide(L)'
;MGHREDLLEGAKRCLLEKGFLRTTARDIVKESGTNLASIGYHYGSKDALLVQAYVSLIEGAGDEFDPGWGAGGEMTAAAGSLERFQEVWASIIGSVPRTRAIWLLSFELIVQGDRLPEVRKLLAEAQEEGRSGIVPMFNGIPEDELDKETVDTEGRFYQTLLNGLMVQWLFDPDSATDAAQLTEGLRRVIAGAAQS
;
A
#
# COMPACT_ATOMS: atom_id res chain seq x y z
N MET A 1 -6.67 -21.25 15.57
CA MET A 1 -5.58 -20.62 14.81
C MET A 1 -4.45 -21.60 14.72
N GLY A 2 -3.86 -21.74 13.53
CA GLY A 2 -2.71 -22.61 13.30
C GLY A 2 -1.40 -21.84 13.46
N HIS A 3 -0.30 -22.56 13.68
CA HIS A 3 1.04 -21.96 13.84
C HIS A 3 1.43 -21.02 12.67
N ARG A 4 0.90 -21.27 11.47
CA ARG A 4 1.07 -20.37 10.32
C ARG A 4 0.45 -18.99 10.59
N GLU A 5 -0.84 -18.95 10.92
CA GLU A 5 -1.56 -17.70 11.20
C GLU A 5 -0.95 -16.94 12.37
N ASP A 6 -0.61 -17.64 13.46
CA ASP A 6 0.00 -17.03 14.65
C ASP A 6 1.35 -16.37 14.33
N LEU A 7 2.16 -17.01 13.47
CA LEU A 7 3.42 -16.44 12.97
C LEU A 7 3.19 -15.19 12.12
N LEU A 8 2.18 -15.19 11.25
CA LEU A 8 1.84 -14.02 10.44
C LEU A 8 1.45 -12.83 11.32
N GLU A 9 0.55 -13.05 12.28
CA GLU A 9 0.08 -12.01 13.19
C GLU A 9 1.19 -11.52 14.13
N GLY A 10 2.05 -12.42 14.61
CA GLY A 10 3.24 -12.04 15.38
C GLY A 10 4.23 -11.21 14.56
N ALA A 11 4.42 -11.56 13.29
CA ALA A 11 5.28 -10.81 12.37
C ALA A 11 4.72 -9.41 12.06
N LYS A 12 3.40 -9.26 11.85
CA LYS A 12 2.74 -7.95 11.67
C LYS A 12 2.99 -7.04 12.86
N ARG A 13 2.79 -7.53 14.08
CA ARG A 13 3.04 -6.76 15.32
C ARG A 13 4.51 -6.35 15.43
N CYS A 14 5.43 -7.27 15.18
CA CYS A 14 6.86 -6.96 15.18
C CYS A 14 7.24 -5.91 14.14
N LEU A 15 6.67 -5.96 12.93
CA LEU A 15 6.90 -4.95 11.90
C LEU A 15 6.47 -3.57 12.37
N LEU A 16 5.22 -3.43 12.83
CA LEU A 16 4.67 -2.16 13.29
C LEU A 16 5.45 -1.57 14.47
N GLU A 17 6.00 -2.40 15.35
CA GLU A 17 6.80 -1.96 16.50
C GLU A 17 8.25 -1.63 16.13
N LYS A 18 8.92 -2.49 15.36
CA LYS A 18 10.39 -2.49 15.23
C LYS A 18 10.89 -2.12 13.84
N GLY A 19 10.08 -2.31 12.81
CA GLY A 19 10.52 -2.22 11.41
C GLY A 19 11.11 -3.53 10.87
N PHE A 20 11.40 -3.54 9.57
CA PHE A 20 12.00 -4.70 8.90
C PHE A 20 13.39 -5.02 9.44
N LEU A 21 14.24 -4.00 9.59
CA LEU A 21 15.67 -4.18 9.87
C LEU A 21 15.91 -4.74 11.27
N ARG A 22 15.10 -4.32 12.25
CA ARG A 22 15.27 -4.70 13.65
C ARG A 22 14.49 -5.95 14.06
N THR A 23 13.57 -6.42 13.22
CA THR A 23 12.79 -7.62 13.54
C THR A 23 13.60 -8.90 13.32
N THR A 24 13.75 -9.69 14.39
CA THR A 24 14.41 -11.00 14.34
C THR A 24 13.42 -12.16 14.38
N ALA A 25 13.84 -13.35 13.95
CA ALA A 25 13.01 -14.56 14.04
C ALA A 25 12.63 -14.91 15.49
N ARG A 26 13.47 -14.56 16.47
CA ARG A 26 13.18 -14.77 17.90
C ARG A 26 12.12 -13.81 18.40
N ASP A 27 12.10 -12.57 17.91
CA ASP A 27 11.04 -11.61 18.23
C ASP A 27 9.70 -12.15 17.75
N ILE A 28 9.63 -12.59 16.49
CA ILE A 28 8.40 -13.12 15.88
C ILE A 28 7.89 -14.33 16.68
N VAL A 29 8.76 -15.30 16.99
CA VAL A 29 8.39 -16.49 17.75
C VAL A 29 7.91 -16.16 19.16
N LYS A 30 8.55 -15.19 19.81
CA LYS A 30 8.13 -14.71 21.13
C LYS A 30 6.74 -14.07 21.05
N GLU A 31 6.49 -13.30 20.00
CA GLU A 31 5.23 -12.58 19.79
C GLU A 31 4.08 -13.48 19.31
N SER A 32 4.39 -14.54 18.57
CA SER A 32 3.42 -15.51 18.07
C SER A 32 3.13 -16.66 19.05
N GLY A 33 4.00 -16.89 20.04
CA GLY A 33 3.92 -18.06 20.92
C GLY A 33 4.26 -19.38 20.23
N THR A 34 4.82 -19.35 19.02
CA THR A 34 5.16 -20.55 18.23
C THR A 34 6.62 -20.98 18.43
N ASN A 35 7.31 -21.46 17.39
CA ASN A 35 8.71 -21.86 17.46
C ASN A 35 9.47 -21.55 16.16
N LEU A 36 10.80 -21.55 16.23
CA LEU A 36 11.68 -21.19 15.09
C LEU A 36 11.55 -22.14 13.89
N ALA A 37 11.30 -23.43 14.14
CA ALA A 37 11.17 -24.42 13.07
C ALA A 37 9.89 -24.18 12.23
N SER A 38 8.83 -23.66 12.86
CA SER A 38 7.58 -23.32 12.17
C SER A 38 7.75 -22.19 11.13
N ILE A 39 8.71 -21.28 11.31
CA ILE A 39 9.00 -20.25 10.30
C ILE A 39 9.51 -20.91 9.01
N GLY A 40 10.53 -21.76 9.12
CA GLY A 40 11.09 -22.47 7.97
C GLY A 40 10.07 -23.37 7.29
N TYR A 41 9.23 -24.07 8.07
CA TYR A 41 8.21 -24.97 7.54
C TYR A 41 7.09 -24.26 6.77
N HIS A 42 6.60 -23.12 7.26
CA HIS A 42 5.44 -22.44 6.66
C HIS A 42 5.78 -21.34 5.66
N TYR A 43 6.93 -20.68 5.84
CA TYR A 43 7.30 -19.47 5.11
C TYR A 43 8.67 -19.57 4.43
N GLY A 44 9.45 -20.61 4.70
CA GLY A 44 10.80 -20.80 4.17
C GLY A 44 11.86 -19.94 4.86
N SER A 45 11.60 -18.65 5.12
CA SER A 45 12.54 -17.75 5.79
C SER A 45 11.84 -16.67 6.63
N LYS A 46 12.62 -16.01 7.50
CA LYS A 46 12.16 -14.81 8.25
C LYS A 46 11.75 -13.71 7.30
N ASP A 47 12.55 -13.46 6.26
CA ASP A 47 12.33 -12.34 5.35
C ASP A 47 11.08 -12.56 4.49
N ALA A 48 10.84 -13.80 4.03
CA ALA A 48 9.61 -14.17 3.34
C ALA A 48 8.37 -14.01 4.23
N LEU A 49 8.46 -14.39 5.51
CA LEU A 49 7.40 -14.15 6.49
C LEU A 49 7.15 -12.65 6.70
N LEU A 50 8.20 -11.84 6.84
CA LEU A 50 8.04 -10.39 6.99
C LEU A 50 7.41 -9.73 5.75
N VAL A 51 7.77 -10.19 4.54
CA VAL A 51 7.14 -9.71 3.31
C VAL A 51 5.65 -10.06 3.28
N GLN A 52 5.28 -11.32 3.57
CA GLN A 52 3.86 -11.71 3.62
C GLN A 52 3.09 -10.95 4.71
N ALA A 53 3.72 -10.71 5.87
CA ALA A 53 3.11 -9.91 6.93
C ALA A 53 2.89 -8.46 6.48
N TYR A 54 3.85 -7.86 5.78
CA TYR A 54 3.73 -6.52 5.24
C TYR A 54 2.68 -6.40 4.14
N VAL A 55 2.65 -7.34 3.19
CA VAL A 55 1.59 -7.40 2.16
C VAL A 55 0.22 -7.50 2.82
N SER A 56 0.07 -8.38 3.81
CA SER A 56 -1.20 -8.52 4.54
C SER A 56 -1.55 -7.28 5.38
N LEU A 57 -0.58 -6.48 5.82
CA LEU A 57 -0.84 -5.17 6.43
C LEU A 57 -1.35 -4.16 5.39
N ILE A 58 -0.78 -4.16 4.18
CA ILE A 58 -1.25 -3.30 3.08
C ILE A 58 -2.65 -3.71 2.64
N GLU A 59 -2.93 -5.00 2.48
CA GLU A 59 -4.26 -5.51 2.12
C GLU A 59 -5.29 -5.12 3.18
N GLY A 60 -4.98 -5.30 4.46
CA GLY A 60 -5.87 -4.87 5.55
C GLY A 60 -6.02 -3.35 5.63
N ALA A 61 -4.98 -2.58 5.29
CA ALA A 61 -5.12 -1.13 5.12
C ALA A 61 -5.99 -0.79 3.90
N GLY A 62 -5.86 -1.57 2.81
CA GLY A 62 -6.77 -1.72 1.66
C GLY A 62 -8.23 -1.67 2.09
N ASP A 63 -8.55 -2.63 2.96
CA ASP A 63 -9.87 -2.79 3.57
C ASP A 63 -10.25 -1.60 4.49
N GLU A 64 -9.28 -0.87 5.07
CA GLU A 64 -9.54 0.35 5.85
C GLU A 64 -9.68 1.63 5.00
N PHE A 65 -9.10 1.67 3.79
CA PHE A 65 -9.50 2.62 2.73
C PHE A 65 -10.93 2.30 2.24
N ASP A 66 -11.40 1.10 2.57
CA ASP A 66 -12.68 0.51 2.27
C ASP A 66 -13.62 0.32 3.50
N PRO A 67 -14.10 1.41 4.15
CA PRO A 67 -15.34 1.32 4.93
C PRO A 67 -16.59 1.39 4.04
N GLY A 68 -16.46 1.31 2.70
CA GLY A 68 -17.51 1.72 1.75
C GLY A 68 -17.45 1.11 0.33
N TRP A 69 -16.33 0.59 -0.14
CA TRP A 69 -16.20 -0.22 -1.34
C TRP A 69 -16.74 -1.66 -1.17
N GLY A 70 -16.77 -2.20 0.04
CA GLY A 70 -17.32 -3.49 0.43
C GLY A 70 -18.37 -3.32 1.53
N ALA A 71 -19.64 -3.29 1.13
CA ALA A 71 -20.83 -3.09 1.97
C ALA A 71 -21.20 -1.63 2.33
N GLY A 72 -21.42 -0.78 1.33
CA GLY A 72 -22.46 0.26 1.42
C GLY A 72 -22.07 1.74 1.29
N GLY A 73 -20.88 2.07 0.78
CA GLY A 73 -20.51 3.43 0.39
C GLY A 73 -20.38 3.53 -1.13
N GLU A 74 -21.48 3.75 -1.85
CA GLU A 74 -21.44 3.97 -3.29
C GLU A 74 -20.50 5.15 -3.62
N MET A 75 -19.46 4.89 -4.40
CA MET A 75 -18.78 5.98 -5.10
C MET A 75 -19.81 6.67 -5.98
N THR A 76 -20.07 7.94 -5.70
CA THR A 76 -21.17 8.64 -6.36
C THR A 76 -20.75 9.14 -7.74
N ALA A 77 -19.45 9.38 -7.93
CA ALA A 77 -18.90 9.89 -9.16
C ALA A 77 -18.70 8.79 -10.21
N ALA A 78 -18.94 9.17 -11.47
CA ALA A 78 -18.76 8.29 -12.62
C ALA A 78 -17.30 7.81 -12.73
N ALA A 79 -17.11 6.56 -13.14
CA ALA A 79 -15.79 6.02 -13.44
C ALA A 79 -15.05 6.90 -14.46
N GLY A 80 -13.75 7.12 -14.24
CA GLY A 80 -12.90 7.97 -15.09
C GLY A 80 -13.15 9.48 -14.97
N SER A 81 -14.07 9.93 -14.11
CA SER A 81 -14.33 11.36 -13.90
C SER A 81 -13.30 12.01 -12.96
N LEU A 82 -13.17 13.33 -13.05
CA LEU A 82 -12.35 14.11 -12.11
C LEU A 82 -12.93 14.06 -10.68
N GLU A 83 -14.25 14.00 -10.58
CA GLU A 83 -14.95 13.84 -9.30
C GLU A 83 -14.57 12.51 -8.65
N ARG A 84 -14.50 11.41 -9.41
CA ARG A 84 -14.05 10.12 -8.88
C ARG A 84 -12.58 10.14 -8.49
N PHE A 85 -11.73 10.79 -9.30
CA PHE A 85 -10.33 10.99 -8.94
C PHE A 85 -10.20 11.72 -7.59
N GLN A 86 -10.97 12.78 -7.37
CA GLN A 86 -10.98 13.49 -6.09
C GLN A 86 -11.49 12.63 -4.93
N GLU A 87 -12.59 11.90 -5.11
CA GLU A 87 -13.18 11.04 -4.07
C GLU A 87 -12.19 9.94 -3.63
N VAL A 88 -11.53 9.27 -4.58
CA VAL A 88 -10.53 8.25 -4.29
C VAL A 88 -9.35 8.83 -3.49
N TRP A 89 -8.77 9.94 -3.96
CA TRP A 89 -7.64 10.56 -3.25
C TRP A 89 -8.03 11.11 -1.88
N ALA A 90 -9.24 11.63 -1.72
CA ALA A 90 -9.74 12.07 -0.42
C ALA A 90 -9.83 10.91 0.58
N SER A 91 -10.31 9.74 0.13
CA SER A 91 -10.34 8.52 0.95
C SER A 91 -8.92 8.07 1.33
N ILE A 92 -8.02 7.97 0.34
CA ILE A 92 -6.62 7.56 0.55
C ILE A 92 -5.95 8.48 1.57
N ILE A 93 -6.01 9.79 1.36
CA ILE A 93 -5.42 10.81 2.24
C ILE A 93 -6.03 10.73 3.64
N GLY A 94 -7.36 10.61 3.74
CA GLY A 94 -8.06 10.52 5.02
C GLY A 94 -7.66 9.32 5.88
N SER A 95 -7.16 8.24 5.26
CA SER A 95 -6.68 7.05 5.98
C SER A 95 -5.27 7.21 6.58
N VAL A 96 -4.46 8.15 6.06
CA VAL A 96 -3.01 8.24 6.35
C VAL A 96 -2.70 8.29 7.85
N PRO A 97 -3.45 9.01 8.70
CA PRO A 97 -3.19 9.00 10.14
C PRO A 97 -3.27 7.60 10.77
N ARG A 98 -4.18 6.73 10.29
CA ARG A 98 -4.35 5.35 10.78
C ARG A 98 -3.30 4.40 10.19
N THR A 99 -2.98 4.59 8.91
CA THR A 99 -2.02 3.73 8.18
C THR A 99 -0.58 4.22 8.26
N ARG A 100 -0.30 5.29 9.04
CA ARG A 100 1.01 5.94 9.18
C ARG A 100 2.17 4.97 9.40
N ALA A 101 1.97 3.98 10.28
CA ALA A 101 3.01 3.00 10.61
C ALA A 101 3.41 2.15 9.39
N ILE A 102 2.45 1.79 8.53
CA ILE A 102 2.69 1.00 7.31
C ILE A 102 3.53 1.82 6.32
N TRP A 103 3.20 3.10 6.14
CA TRP A 103 3.96 3.99 5.26
C TRP A 103 5.41 4.22 5.72
N LEU A 104 5.64 4.27 7.04
CA LEU A 104 6.99 4.35 7.59
C LEU A 104 7.81 3.09 7.30
N LEU A 105 7.19 1.91 7.27
CA LEU A 105 7.85 0.67 6.83
C LEU A 105 8.25 0.73 5.35
N SER A 106 7.39 1.30 4.50
CA SER A 106 7.72 1.53 3.09
C SER A 106 8.98 2.41 2.94
N PHE A 107 9.10 3.46 3.75
CA PHE A 107 10.30 4.31 3.73
C PHE A 107 11.55 3.65 4.29
N GLU A 108 11.42 2.77 5.30
CA GLU A 108 12.55 1.98 5.77
C GLU A 108 13.15 1.15 4.62
N LEU A 109 12.31 0.56 3.76
CA LEU A 109 12.77 -0.19 2.59
C LEU A 109 13.48 0.67 1.54
N ILE A 110 13.02 1.91 1.35
CA ILE A 110 13.65 2.86 0.43
C ILE A 110 15.02 3.28 0.96
N VAL A 111 15.13 3.59 2.26
CA VAL A 111 16.35 4.14 2.87
C VAL A 111 17.37 3.05 3.23
N GLN A 112 16.91 1.84 3.61
CA GLN A 112 17.75 0.74 4.08
C GLN A 112 17.75 -0.47 3.13
N GLY A 113 17.23 -0.31 1.91
CA GLY A 113 17.03 -1.42 0.96
C GLY A 113 18.27 -2.25 0.67
N ASP A 114 19.47 -1.63 0.67
CA ASP A 114 20.74 -2.34 0.46
C ASP A 114 21.09 -3.30 1.61
N ARG A 115 20.51 -3.10 2.79
CA ARG A 115 20.65 -3.99 3.95
C ARG A 115 19.56 -5.06 4.00
N LEU A 116 18.56 -4.96 3.12
CA LEU A 116 17.41 -5.85 3.02
C LEU A 116 17.17 -6.32 1.57
N PRO A 117 18.21 -6.85 0.86
CA PRO A 117 18.12 -7.10 -0.57
C PRO A 117 17.04 -8.13 -0.94
N GLU A 118 16.84 -9.15 -0.11
CA GLU A 118 15.82 -10.18 -0.35
C GLU A 118 14.40 -9.64 -0.17
N VAL A 119 14.17 -8.89 0.92
CA VAL A 119 12.87 -8.22 1.17
C VAL A 119 12.56 -7.23 0.04
N ARG A 120 13.56 -6.44 -0.40
CA ARG A 120 13.41 -5.51 -1.51
C ARG A 120 13.03 -6.22 -2.81
N LYS A 121 13.67 -7.36 -3.11
CA LYS A 121 13.37 -8.15 -4.30
C LYS A 121 11.93 -8.66 -4.27
N LEU A 122 11.52 -9.32 -3.19
CA LEU A 122 10.18 -9.87 -3.04
C LEU A 122 9.09 -8.79 -3.11
N LEU A 123 9.34 -7.61 -2.53
CA LEU A 123 8.39 -6.50 -2.62
C LEU A 123 8.40 -5.79 -3.97
N ALA A 124 9.50 -5.83 -4.72
CA ALA A 124 9.52 -5.35 -6.10
C ALA A 124 8.65 -6.22 -7.01
N GLU A 125 8.60 -7.53 -6.77
CA GLU A 125 7.71 -8.48 -7.46
C GLU A 125 6.24 -8.17 -7.15
N ALA A 126 5.91 -7.78 -5.91
CA ALA A 126 4.55 -7.37 -5.50
C ALA A 126 4.12 -5.98 -6.00
N GLN A 127 4.99 -5.20 -6.67
CA GLN A 127 4.64 -3.86 -7.14
C GLN A 127 3.62 -3.88 -8.28
N GLU A 128 3.60 -4.93 -9.11
CA GLU A 128 2.63 -5.06 -10.20
C GLU A 128 1.22 -5.26 -9.66
N GLU A 129 1.05 -6.16 -8.68
CA GLU A 129 -0.20 -6.38 -7.95
C GLU A 129 -0.68 -5.10 -7.26
N GLY A 130 0.23 -4.35 -6.63
CA GLY A 130 -0.12 -3.05 -6.04
C GLY A 130 -0.60 -2.02 -7.07
N ARG A 131 -0.10 -2.07 -8.32
CA ARG A 131 -0.57 -1.19 -9.41
C ARG A 131 -1.90 -1.65 -9.97
N SER A 132 -2.11 -2.94 -10.15
CA SER A 132 -3.39 -3.48 -10.63
C SER A 132 -4.51 -3.26 -9.62
N GLY A 133 -4.23 -3.31 -8.31
CA GLY A 133 -5.23 -3.07 -7.28
C GLY A 133 -5.74 -1.62 -7.17
N ILE A 134 -4.92 -0.61 -7.49
CA ILE A 134 -5.34 0.81 -7.38
C ILE A 134 -6.13 1.31 -8.60
N VAL A 135 -5.90 0.75 -9.79
CA VAL A 135 -6.52 1.20 -11.06
C VAL A 135 -8.05 1.10 -11.06
N PRO A 136 -8.68 -0.01 -10.63
CA PRO A 136 -10.14 -0.17 -10.58
C PRO A 136 -10.81 0.93 -9.77
N MET A 137 -10.08 1.52 -8.82
CA MET A 137 -10.62 2.59 -8.00
C MET A 137 -11.01 3.83 -8.82
N PHE A 138 -10.28 4.08 -9.90
CA PHE A 138 -10.45 5.26 -10.74
C PHE A 138 -11.32 4.97 -11.96
N ASN A 139 -11.02 3.88 -12.69
CA ASN A 139 -11.67 3.58 -13.97
C ASN A 139 -12.83 2.58 -13.87
N GLY A 140 -13.05 1.96 -12.70
CA GLY A 140 -14.12 1.00 -12.46
C GLY A 140 -14.00 -0.33 -13.21
N ILE A 141 -12.87 -0.58 -13.89
CA ILE A 141 -12.62 -1.84 -14.58
C ILE A 141 -12.12 -2.85 -13.54
N PRO A 142 -12.75 -4.04 -13.43
CA PRO A 142 -12.30 -5.10 -12.52
C PRO A 142 -10.83 -5.46 -12.74
N GLU A 143 -10.12 -5.79 -11.66
CA GLU A 143 -8.68 -6.07 -11.72
C GLU A 143 -8.31 -7.20 -12.71
N ASP A 144 -9.15 -8.23 -12.81
CA ASP A 144 -8.97 -9.37 -13.71
C ASP A 144 -9.29 -9.05 -15.19
N GLU A 145 -9.90 -7.89 -15.46
CA GLU A 145 -10.18 -7.37 -16.80
C GLU A 145 -9.16 -6.32 -17.28
N LEU A 146 -8.22 -5.91 -16.43
CA LEU A 146 -7.20 -4.92 -16.79
C LEU A 146 -6.19 -5.47 -17.79
N ASP A 147 -5.97 -4.73 -18.88
CA ASP A 147 -4.85 -5.01 -19.76
C ASP A 147 -3.51 -4.51 -19.18
N LYS A 148 -2.41 -5.07 -19.71
CA LYS A 148 -1.07 -4.72 -19.25
C LYS A 148 -0.73 -3.25 -19.49
N GLU A 149 -1.24 -2.66 -20.57
CA GLU A 149 -0.96 -1.27 -20.91
C GLU A 149 -1.54 -0.31 -19.87
N THR A 150 -2.76 -0.57 -19.40
CA THR A 150 -3.43 0.21 -18.35
C THR A 150 -2.66 0.13 -17.04
N VAL A 151 -2.22 -1.07 -16.63
CA VAL A 151 -1.42 -1.26 -15.41
C VAL A 151 -0.06 -0.56 -15.52
N ASP A 152 0.58 -0.63 -16.69
CA ASP A 152 1.89 -0.01 -16.94
C ASP A 152 1.82 1.49 -17.28
N THR A 153 0.64 2.09 -17.41
CA THR A 153 0.46 3.53 -17.64
C THR A 153 -0.28 4.19 -16.47
N GLU A 154 -1.60 4.03 -16.39
CA GLU A 154 -2.44 4.57 -15.33
C GLU A 154 -2.00 4.07 -13.96
N GLY A 155 -1.77 2.77 -13.81
CA GLY A 155 -1.33 2.18 -12.53
C GLY A 155 -0.02 2.79 -12.04
N ARG A 156 0.94 3.03 -12.93
CA ARG A 156 2.22 3.71 -12.59
C ARG A 156 2.00 5.17 -12.24
N PHE A 157 1.12 5.86 -12.94
CA PHE A 157 0.77 7.25 -12.66
C PHE A 157 0.17 7.38 -11.26
N TYR A 158 -0.87 6.59 -10.95
CA TYR A 158 -1.50 6.60 -9.63
C TYR A 158 -0.52 6.18 -8.52
N GLN A 159 0.30 5.15 -8.74
CA GLN A 159 1.34 4.75 -7.79
C GLN A 159 2.37 5.87 -7.54
N THR A 160 2.75 6.62 -8.56
CA THR A 160 3.68 7.74 -8.43
C THR A 160 3.08 8.86 -7.59
N LEU A 161 1.81 9.21 -7.84
CA LEU A 161 1.07 10.18 -7.04
C LEU A 161 0.94 9.72 -5.58
N LEU A 162 0.54 8.47 -5.37
CA LEU A 162 0.40 7.87 -4.05
C LEU A 162 1.70 8.03 -3.26
N ASN A 163 2.82 7.55 -3.79
CA ASN A 163 4.11 7.63 -3.12
C ASN A 163 4.52 9.08 -2.79
N GLY A 164 4.32 10.01 -3.73
CA GLY A 164 4.63 11.42 -3.53
C GLY A 164 3.76 12.08 -2.46
N LEU A 165 2.46 11.76 -2.44
CA LEU A 165 1.51 12.26 -1.44
C LEU A 165 1.85 11.71 -0.06
N MET A 166 2.18 10.42 0.06
CA MET A 166 2.54 9.81 1.33
C MET A 166 3.80 10.45 1.93
N VAL A 167 4.80 10.80 1.11
CA VAL A 167 5.97 11.57 1.58
C VAL A 167 5.54 12.91 2.17
N GLN A 168 4.71 13.68 1.45
CA GLN A 168 4.25 14.99 1.91
C GLN A 168 3.47 14.89 3.22
N TRP A 169 2.49 13.99 3.27
CA TRP A 169 1.64 13.78 4.46
C TRP A 169 2.39 13.22 5.66
N LEU A 170 3.47 12.45 5.46
CA LEU A 170 4.29 11.99 6.56
C LEU A 170 5.26 13.05 7.08
N PHE A 171 5.71 13.95 6.19
CA PHE A 171 6.65 15.03 6.49
C PHE A 171 5.99 16.23 7.16
N ASP A 172 4.95 16.80 6.54
CA ASP A 172 4.22 17.98 7.04
C ASP A 172 2.74 17.92 6.61
N PRO A 173 1.86 17.30 7.42
CA PRO A 173 0.44 17.17 7.11
C PRO A 173 -0.28 18.51 6.90
N ASP A 174 0.18 19.58 7.54
CA ASP A 174 -0.50 20.88 7.51
C ASP A 174 -0.32 21.61 6.17
N SER A 175 0.77 21.29 5.44
CA SER A 175 1.07 21.85 4.12
C SER A 175 0.98 20.84 2.97
N ALA A 176 0.70 19.56 3.29
CA ALA A 176 0.62 18.50 2.30
C ALA A 176 -0.51 18.72 1.30
N THR A 177 -0.30 18.27 0.06
CA THR A 177 -1.30 18.39 -1.01
C THR A 177 -2.56 17.61 -0.63
N ASP A 178 -3.71 18.30 -0.66
CA ASP A 178 -5.03 17.69 -0.48
C ASP A 178 -5.63 17.18 -1.81
N ALA A 179 -6.70 16.40 -1.72
CA ALA A 179 -7.34 15.81 -2.89
C ALA A 179 -7.92 16.85 -3.88
N ALA A 180 -8.45 17.97 -3.38
CA ALA A 180 -9.02 19.02 -4.22
C ALA A 180 -7.92 19.78 -4.98
N GLN A 181 -6.82 20.08 -4.32
CA GLN A 181 -5.63 20.70 -4.93
C GLN A 181 -5.02 19.78 -6.00
N LEU A 182 -4.88 18.49 -5.71
CA LEU A 182 -4.37 17.51 -6.67
C LEU A 182 -5.26 17.42 -7.91
N THR A 183 -6.58 17.34 -7.71
CA THR A 183 -7.58 17.26 -8.78
C THR A 183 -7.59 18.52 -9.64
N GLU A 184 -7.59 19.71 -9.01
CA GLU A 184 -7.54 20.99 -9.71
C GLU A 184 -6.23 21.15 -10.49
N GLY A 185 -5.11 20.69 -9.93
CA GLY A 185 -3.82 20.64 -10.62
C GLY A 185 -3.88 19.78 -11.88
N LEU A 186 -4.40 18.55 -11.77
CA LEU A 186 -4.60 17.65 -12.92
C LEU A 186 -5.48 18.29 -14.00
N ARG A 187 -6.62 18.86 -13.62
CA ARG A 187 -7.55 19.52 -14.54
C ARG A 187 -6.87 20.64 -15.32
N ARG A 188 -6.06 21.48 -14.66
CA ARG A 188 -5.31 22.57 -15.32
C ARG A 188 -4.26 22.06 -16.30
N VAL A 189 -3.53 21.01 -15.94
CA VAL A 189 -2.53 20.39 -16.82
C VAL A 189 -3.18 19.83 -18.08
N ILE A 190 -4.28 19.08 -17.94
CA ILE A 190 -5.03 18.54 -19.08
C ILE A 190 -5.56 19.67 -19.97
N ALA A 191 -6.17 20.69 -19.37
CA ALA A 191 -6.69 21.83 -20.13
C ALA A 191 -5.61 22.60 -20.89
N GLY A 192 -4.39 22.70 -20.33
CA GLY A 192 -3.23 23.31 -21.00
C GLY A 192 -2.71 22.45 -22.14
N ALA A 193 -2.60 21.12 -21.95
CA ALA A 193 -2.15 20.19 -22.98
C ALA A 193 -3.13 20.08 -24.16
N ALA A 194 -4.44 20.27 -23.94
CA ALA A 194 -5.43 20.29 -25.02
C ALA A 194 -5.34 21.54 -25.93
N GLN A 195 -4.61 22.57 -25.51
CA GLN A 195 -4.42 23.82 -26.26
C GLN A 195 -3.12 23.84 -27.09
N SER A 196 -2.22 22.87 -26.89
CA SER A 196 -0.95 22.71 -27.61
C SER A 196 -1.08 21.75 -28.78
#